data_AF-A0A355UKV0-F1
#
_entry.id   AF-A0A355UKV0-F1
#
_cell.length_a   1.000
_cell.length_b   1.000
_cell.length_c   1.000
_cell.angle_alpha   90.00
_cell.angle_beta   90.00
_cell.angle_gamma   90.00
#
_symmetry.space_group_name_H-M   'P 1'
#
loop_
_entity.id
_entity.type
_entity.pdbx_description
1 polymer ?
#
loop_
_entity_poly.entity_id
_entity_poly.type
_entity_poly.pdbx_seq_one_letter_code
_entity_poly.pdbx_strand_id
1 'polypeptide(L)'
;MLEMKKFGLIVFLFLIPFIANAQGKRIVTFATVLDGDTIPKSYLKEVKIEGFIAPLTQEEMSKYAKLIRNVKKTYPYAKQAGRLLATYNLAMKDLDEKDRKKLMKQAEDEINMKFTANLKKLTRSQG
;
A
#
# COMPACT_ATOMS: atom_id res chain seq x y z
N MET A 1 13.75 -72.87 32.31
CA MET A 1 13.81 -71.42 32.61
C MET A 1 14.10 -70.55 31.37
N LEU A 2 14.68 -71.09 30.29
CA LEU A 2 15.02 -70.34 29.06
C LEU A 2 13.81 -69.99 28.18
N GLU A 3 12.83 -70.90 28.07
CA GLU A 3 11.61 -70.73 27.23
C GLU A 3 10.67 -69.62 27.72
N MET A 4 10.50 -69.49 29.04
CA MET A 4 9.66 -68.43 29.63
C MET A 4 10.23 -67.02 29.41
N LYS A 5 11.57 -66.89 29.32
CA LYS A 5 12.24 -65.62 29.01
C LYS A 5 12.05 -65.20 27.55
N LYS A 6 12.03 -66.16 26.62
CA LYS A 6 11.74 -65.91 25.19
C LYS A 6 10.29 -65.46 24.99
N PHE A 7 9.35 -66.07 25.71
CA PHE A 7 7.94 -65.67 25.66
C PHE A 7 7.73 -64.23 26.18
N GLY A 8 8.36 -63.86 27.30
CA GLY A 8 8.34 -62.49 27.79
C GLY A 8 8.93 -61.48 26.79
N LEU A 9 9.96 -61.87 26.06
CA LEU A 9 10.59 -61.02 25.03
C LEU A 9 9.68 -60.83 23.81
N ILE A 10 8.91 -61.85 23.41
CA ILE A 10 7.93 -61.75 22.33
C ILE A 10 6.76 -60.84 22.73
N VAL A 11 6.25 -60.98 23.95
CA VAL A 11 5.19 -60.10 24.49
C VAL A 11 5.67 -58.65 24.56
N PHE A 12 6.91 -58.44 24.98
CA PHE A 12 7.52 -57.11 25.01
C PHE A 12 7.66 -56.50 23.60
N LEU A 13 8.10 -57.30 22.62
CA LEU A 13 8.23 -56.85 21.24
C LEU A 13 6.87 -56.44 20.62
N PHE A 14 5.80 -57.14 20.99
CA PHE A 14 4.44 -56.87 20.51
C PHE A 14 3.80 -55.61 21.11
N LEU A 15 4.32 -55.10 22.24
CA LEU A 15 3.83 -53.89 22.92
C LEU A 15 4.47 -52.58 22.41
N ILE A 16 5.62 -52.65 21.74
CA ILE A 16 6.34 -51.50 21.18
C ILE A 16 5.51 -50.64 20.19
N PRO A 17 4.72 -51.20 19.25
CA PRO A 17 3.98 -50.37 18.28
C PRO A 17 2.83 -49.56 18.89
N PHE A 18 2.40 -49.84 20.12
CA PHE A 18 1.34 -49.06 20.80
C PHE A 18 1.81 -47.68 21.28
N ILE A 19 3.12 -47.46 21.41
CA ILE A 19 3.71 -46.20 21.87
C ILE A 19 4.04 -45.27 20.68
N ALA A 20 3.94 -45.77 19.46
CA ALA A 20 4.21 -45.03 18.23
C ALA A 20 3.08 -44.05 17.90
N ASN A 21 3.16 -42.84 18.45
CA ASN A 21 2.29 -41.72 18.07
C ASN A 21 2.83 -41.06 16.78
N ALA A 22 2.46 -41.60 15.62
CA ALA A 22 2.91 -41.10 14.31
C ALA A 22 2.01 -39.99 13.71
N GLN A 23 0.94 -39.58 14.39
CA GLN A 23 0.02 -38.56 13.86
C GLN A 23 0.56 -37.16 14.14
N GLY A 24 1.26 -36.58 13.15
CA GLY A 24 1.76 -35.22 13.18
C GLY A 24 0.65 -34.16 13.33
N LYS A 25 1.03 -32.99 13.87
CA LYS A 25 0.15 -31.84 14.17
C LYS A 25 -0.87 -31.59 13.04
N ARG A 26 -2.16 -31.75 13.34
CA ARG A 26 -3.26 -31.34 12.44
C ARG A 26 -3.49 -29.84 12.59
N ILE A 27 -3.44 -29.11 11.48
CA ILE A 27 -3.81 -27.69 11.43
C ILE A 27 -5.26 -27.61 10.94
N VAL A 28 -6.18 -27.21 11.81
CA VAL A 28 -7.57 -26.95 11.45
C VAL A 28 -7.69 -25.48 11.05
N THR A 29 -8.08 -25.22 9.80
CA THR A 29 -8.31 -23.87 9.27
C THR A 29 -9.68 -23.81 8.60
N PHE A 30 -10.26 -22.62 8.53
CA PHE A 30 -11.41 -22.39 7.66
C PHE A 30 -11.01 -22.69 6.21
N ALA A 31 -11.93 -23.23 5.43
CA ALA A 31 -11.73 -23.53 4.02
C ALA A 31 -12.97 -23.11 3.23
N THR A 32 -12.77 -22.81 1.95
CA THR A 32 -13.84 -22.56 0.99
C THR A 32 -13.65 -23.49 -0.20
N VAL A 33 -14.76 -23.94 -0.79
CA VAL A 33 -14.72 -24.73 -2.02
C VAL A 33 -14.83 -23.78 -3.21
N LEU A 34 -13.87 -23.82 -4.12
CA LEU A 34 -13.85 -23.05 -5.37
C LEU A 34 -13.65 -24.05 -6.52
N ASP A 35 -14.61 -24.10 -7.46
CA ASP A 35 -14.58 -24.99 -8.63
C ASP A 35 -14.32 -26.48 -8.31
N GLY A 36 -14.81 -26.93 -7.14
CA GLY A 36 -14.63 -28.30 -6.66
C GLY A 36 -13.34 -28.55 -5.87
N ASP A 37 -12.43 -27.57 -5.78
CA ASP A 37 -11.21 -27.64 -4.97
C ASP A 37 -11.38 -26.96 -3.61
N THR A 38 -10.76 -27.51 -2.56
CA THR A 38 -10.87 -27.00 -1.17
C THR A 38 -9.67 -26.16 -0.81
N ILE A 39 -9.85 -24.84 -0.77
CA ILE A 39 -8.79 -23.87 -0.53
C ILE A 39 -8.86 -23.35 0.93
N PRO A 40 -7.74 -23.30 1.67
CA PRO A 40 -7.71 -22.73 3.01
C PRO A 40 -7.99 -21.23 2.97
N LYS A 41 -8.89 -20.76 3.83
CA LYS A 41 -9.26 -19.36 4.02
C LYS A 41 -8.79 -18.91 5.40
N SER A 42 -7.99 -17.85 5.44
CA SER A 42 -7.65 -17.16 6.69
C SER A 42 -8.17 -15.73 6.65
N TYR A 43 -8.69 -15.26 7.79
CA TYR A 43 -9.00 -13.84 7.96
C TYR A 43 -7.74 -13.17 8.51
N LEU A 44 -7.16 -12.26 7.74
CA LEU A 44 -6.11 -11.39 8.25
C LEU A 44 -6.72 -10.43 9.26
N LYS A 45 -6.04 -10.25 10.40
CA LYS A 45 -6.45 -9.22 11.37
C LYS A 45 -6.21 -7.85 10.75
N GLU A 46 -7.21 -6.98 10.84
CA GLU A 46 -7.02 -5.57 10.51
C GLU A 46 -5.97 -4.97 11.45
N VAL A 47 -4.98 -4.30 10.86
CA VAL A 47 -3.95 -3.58 11.62
C VAL A 47 -4.26 -2.09 11.49
N LYS A 48 -4.54 -1.44 12.62
CA LYS A 48 -4.70 0.01 12.67
C LYS A 48 -3.30 0.64 12.68
N ILE A 49 -2.89 1.22 11.57
CA ILE A 49 -1.66 2.01 11.48
C ILE A 49 -2.00 3.42 11.93
N GLU A 50 -1.64 3.77 13.17
CA GLU A 50 -1.71 5.14 13.66
C GLU A 50 -0.39 5.85 13.36
N GLY A 51 -0.44 6.84 12.47
CA GLY A 51 0.71 7.70 12.19
C GLY A 51 0.89 8.70 13.33
N PHE A 52 1.65 8.34 14.34
CA PHE A 52 2.05 9.29 15.37
C PHE A 52 3.11 10.24 14.82
N ILE A 53 2.82 11.54 14.82
CA ILE A 53 3.86 12.56 14.70
C ILE A 53 4.59 12.54 16.05
N ALA A 54 5.92 12.38 16.04
CA ALA A 54 6.73 12.53 17.24
C ALA A 54 6.37 13.86 17.95
N PRO A 55 6.44 13.95 19.29
CA PRO A 55 6.15 15.20 19.98
C PRO A 55 7.07 16.30 19.46
N LEU A 56 6.49 17.24 18.72
CA LEU A 56 7.21 18.35 18.11
C LEU A 56 7.48 19.40 19.19
N THR A 57 8.67 19.97 19.17
CA THR A 57 8.99 21.19 19.94
C THR A 57 8.12 22.36 19.46
N GLN A 58 8.02 23.43 20.27
CA GLN A 58 7.21 24.60 19.91
C GLN A 58 7.65 25.25 18.58
N GLU A 59 8.95 25.22 18.28
CA GLU A 59 9.50 25.72 17.02
C GLU A 59 9.09 24.84 15.84
N GLU A 60 9.19 23.52 15.99
CA GLU A 60 8.77 22.55 14.97
C GLU A 60 7.27 22.62 14.71
N MET A 61 6.45 22.75 15.75
CA MET A 61 5.01 22.98 15.62
C MET A 61 4.70 24.23 14.80
N SER A 62 5.45 25.31 15.02
CA SER A 62 5.28 26.56 14.29
C SER A 62 5.66 26.41 12.80
N LYS A 63 6.77 25.71 12.52
CA LYS A 63 7.19 25.37 11.15
C LYS A 63 6.15 24.48 10.45
N TYR A 64 5.63 23.47 11.16
CA TYR A 64 4.63 22.55 10.66
C TYR A 64 3.29 23.25 10.35
N ALA A 65 2.82 24.12 11.24
CA ALA A 65 1.62 24.92 11.03
C ALA A 65 1.78 25.87 9.82
N LYS A 66 2.97 26.48 9.66
CA LYS A 66 3.30 27.30 8.49
C LYS A 66 3.27 26.47 7.20
N LEU A 67 3.84 25.27 7.22
CA LEU A 67 3.81 24.34 6.08
C LEU A 67 2.37 23.98 5.70
N ILE A 68 1.56 23.53 6.65
CA ILE A 68 0.15 23.20 6.42
C ILE A 68 -0.59 24.37 5.79
N ARG A 69 -0.43 25.58 6.34
CA ARG A 69 -1.06 26.79 5.82
C ARG A 69 -0.65 27.06 4.38
N ASN A 70 0.65 26.93 4.08
CA ASN A 70 1.16 27.19 2.74
C ASN A 70 0.63 26.15 1.74
N VAL A 71 0.66 24.86 2.08
CA VAL A 71 0.10 23.77 1.27
C VAL A 71 -1.39 23.98 1.03
N LYS A 72 -2.18 24.30 2.06
CA LYS A 72 -3.62 24.56 1.92
C LYS A 72 -3.92 25.69 0.95
N LYS A 73 -3.09 26.74 0.92
CA LYS A 73 -3.25 27.88 0.01
C LYS A 73 -2.85 27.54 -1.43
N THR A 74 -1.80 26.74 -1.64
CA THR A 74 -1.26 26.48 -2.98
C THR A 74 -1.87 25.27 -3.67
N TYR A 75 -2.32 24.28 -2.89
CA TYR A 75 -2.87 23.02 -3.39
C TYR A 75 -4.03 23.16 -4.40
N PRO A 76 -5.02 24.06 -4.20
CA PRO A 76 -6.11 24.23 -5.17
C PRO A 76 -5.63 24.66 -6.56
N TYR A 77 -4.57 25.47 -6.64
CA TYR A 77 -3.99 25.91 -7.91
C TYR A 77 -3.18 24.79 -8.57
N ALA A 78 -2.34 24.09 -7.79
CA ALA A 78 -1.56 22.94 -8.27
C ALA A 78 -2.48 21.84 -8.84
N LYS A 79 -3.60 21.56 -8.16
CA LYS A 79 -4.59 20.57 -8.62
C LYS A 79 -5.25 20.97 -9.93
N GLN A 80 -5.60 22.24 -10.09
CA GLN A 80 -6.20 22.74 -11.34
C GLN A 80 -5.20 22.73 -12.49
N ALA A 81 -3.96 23.18 -12.25
CA ALA A 81 -2.90 23.16 -13.25
C ALA A 81 -2.60 21.72 -13.70
N GLY A 82 -2.51 20.77 -12.76
CA GLY A 82 -2.28 19.36 -13.07
C GLY A 82 -3.40 18.75 -13.92
N ARG A 83 -4.66 19.10 -13.66
CA ARG A 83 -5.80 18.67 -14.51
C ARG A 83 -5.69 19.23 -15.92
N LEU A 84 -5.41 20.53 -16.05
CA LEU A 84 -5.29 21.19 -17.35
C LEU A 84 -4.14 20.58 -18.17
N LEU A 85 -2.99 20.36 -17.53
CA LEU A 85 -1.83 19.71 -18.15
C LEU A 85 -2.14 18.27 -18.59
N ALA A 86 -2.89 17.50 -17.78
CA ALA A 86 -3.35 16.17 -18.16
C ALA A 86 -4.27 16.20 -19.39
N THR A 87 -5.21 17.15 -19.47
CA THR A 87 -6.08 17.35 -20.64
C THR A 87 -5.26 17.65 -21.89
N TYR A 88 -4.28 18.55 -21.79
CA TYR A 88 -3.39 18.89 -22.90
C TYR A 88 -2.51 17.72 -23.35
N ASN A 89 -1.98 16.94 -22.42
CA ASN A 89 -1.22 15.73 -22.74
C ASN A 89 -2.06 14.70 -23.50
N LEU A 90 -3.34 14.54 -23.14
CA LEU A 90 -4.26 13.66 -23.87
C LEU A 90 -4.52 14.19 -25.28
N ALA A 91 -4.76 15.49 -25.44
CA ALA A 91 -4.98 16.12 -26.75
C ALA A 91 -3.74 16.05 -27.65
N MET A 92 -2.53 15.99 -27.07
CA MET A 92 -1.27 15.90 -27.81
C MET A 92 -0.87 14.48 -28.22
N LYS A 93 -1.54 13.44 -27.70
CA LYS A 93 -1.10 12.05 -27.85
C LYS A 93 -1.05 11.57 -29.29
N ASP A 94 -2.01 12.00 -30.11
CA ASP A 94 -2.17 11.55 -31.50
C ASP A 94 -1.75 12.64 -32.52
N LEU A 95 -1.07 13.70 -32.07
CA LEU A 95 -0.63 14.81 -32.92
C LEU A 95 0.81 14.61 -33.43
N ASP A 96 1.07 15.11 -34.63
CA ASP A 96 2.42 15.23 -35.18
C ASP A 96 3.26 16.25 -34.40
N GLU A 97 4.60 16.15 -34.50
CA GLU A 97 5.54 16.94 -33.70
C GLU A 97 5.32 18.46 -33.85
N LYS A 98 4.99 18.91 -35.07
CA LYS A 98 4.72 20.32 -35.37
C LYS A 98 3.46 20.83 -34.67
N ASP A 99 2.38 20.06 -34.74
CA ASP A 99 1.09 20.44 -34.14
C ASP A 99 1.12 20.32 -32.62
N ARG A 100 1.83 19.32 -32.09
CA ARG A 100 2.12 19.20 -30.66
C ARG A 100 2.84 20.43 -30.12
N LYS A 101 3.86 20.94 -30.83
CA LYS A 101 4.61 22.15 -30.42
C LYS A 101 3.70 23.39 -30.42
N LYS A 102 2.81 23.51 -31.41
CA LYS A 102 1.85 24.62 -31.49
C LYS A 102 0.86 24.58 -30.33
N LEU A 103 0.28 23.40 -30.07
CA LEU A 103 -0.69 23.21 -28.98
C LEU A 103 -0.04 23.42 -27.61
N MET A 104 1.22 23.01 -27.44
CA MET A 104 1.95 23.21 -26.19
C MET A 104 2.18 24.68 -25.90
N LYS A 105 2.52 25.48 -26.91
CA LYS A 105 2.67 26.93 -26.74
C LYS A 105 1.34 27.60 -26.38
N GLN A 106 0.25 27.20 -27.02
CA GLN A 106 -1.09 27.69 -26.68
C GLN A 106 -1.50 27.34 -25.25
N ALA A 107 -1.21 26.11 -24.82
CA ALA A 107 -1.45 25.65 -23.45
C ALA A 107 -0.64 26.47 -22.43
N GLU A 108 0.63 26.74 -22.72
CA GLU A 108 1.51 27.55 -21.88
C GLU A 108 0.97 28.98 -21.72
N ASP A 109 0.57 29.62 -22.82
CA ASP A 109 -0.01 30.97 -22.80
C ASP A 109 -1.31 31.01 -21.99
N GLU A 110 -2.21 30.02 -22.16
CA GLU A 110 -3.47 29.95 -21.41
C GLU A 110 -3.22 29.73 -19.91
N ILE A 111 -2.33 28.80 -19.56
CA ILE A 111 -1.93 28.54 -18.16
C ILE A 111 -1.37 29.82 -17.54
N ASN A 112 -0.46 30.50 -18.25
CA ASN A 112 0.13 31.74 -17.76
C ASN A 112 -0.93 32.81 -17.54
N MET A 113 -1.83 33.06 -18.50
CA MET A 113 -2.90 34.04 -18.32
C MET A 113 -3.80 33.71 -17.12
N LYS A 114 -4.20 32.43 -16.99
CA LYS A 114 -5.17 32.00 -15.97
C LYS A 114 -4.61 32.00 -14.56
N PHE A 115 -3.34 31.65 -14.39
CA PHE A 115 -2.75 31.44 -13.06
C PHE A 115 -1.79 32.54 -12.62
N THR A 116 -1.17 33.32 -13.52
CA THR A 116 -0.16 34.34 -13.15
C THR A 116 -0.69 35.35 -12.13
N ALA A 117 -1.90 35.88 -12.32
CA ALA A 117 -2.48 36.86 -11.41
C ALA A 117 -2.69 36.30 -9.99
N ASN A 118 -2.98 35.00 -9.87
CA ASN A 118 -3.17 34.34 -8.59
C ASN A 118 -1.85 33.92 -7.96
N LEU A 119 -0.90 33.45 -8.76
CA LEU A 119 0.45 33.08 -8.30
C LEU A 119 1.24 34.29 -7.81
N LYS A 120 1.09 35.46 -8.43
CA LYS A 120 1.70 36.71 -7.97
C LYS A 120 1.26 37.16 -6.58
N LYS A 121 0.10 36.67 -6.09
CA LYS A 121 -0.40 36.96 -4.74
C LYS A 121 0.21 36.04 -3.68
N LEU A 122 0.91 34.98 -4.09
CA LEU A 122 1.57 34.06 -3.17
C LEU A 122 2.91 34.63 -2.72
N THR A 123 3.29 34.33 -1.48
CA THR A 123 4.64 34.65 -0.98
C THR A 123 5.65 33.64 -1.49
N ARG A 124 6.94 34.00 -1.56
CA ARG A 124 8.03 33.06 -1.90
C ARG A 124 8.04 31.76 -1.09
N SER A 125 7.52 31.78 0.14
CA SER A 125 7.42 30.58 0.98
C SER A 125 6.26 29.63 0.63
N GLN A 126 5.31 30.12 -0.18
CA GLN A 126 4.15 29.39 -0.68
C GLN A 126 4.41 28.87 -2.10
N GLY A 127 5.25 29.58 -2.87
CA GLY A 127 5.68 29.26 -4.24
C GLY A 127 6.52 30.42 -4.76
#